data_AF-A0A180H282-F1
#
_entry.id   AF-A0A180H282-F1
#
_cell.length_a   1.000
_cell.length_b   1.000
_cell.length_c   1.000
_cell.angle_alpha   90.00
_cell.angle_beta   90.00
_cell.angle_gamma   90.00
#
_symmetry.space_group_name_H-M   'P 1'
#
loop_
_entity.id
_entity.type
_entity.pdbx_description
1 polymer ?
#
loop_
_entity_poly.entity_id
_entity_poly.type
_entity_poly.pdbx_seq_one_letter_code
_entity_poly.pdbx_strand_id
1 'polypeptide(L)'
;MADARQVMVATSGFGAGINYAHLQLVISEGIPNLKEVNKIYQQIGRAGRDGKEARIELIPQHIDVPQLDPKQDHKDMEDFKRALMNLLNCPAQVFLEEEDEEVQSCQNFTSFSYCSQSKQLSRNLG
;
A
#
# COMPACT_ATOMS: atom_id res chain seq x y z
N MET A 1 9.52 -21.19 23.54
CA MET A 1 8.05 -21.05 23.64
C MET A 1 7.64 -20.16 22.47
N ALA A 2 6.87 -20.69 21.52
CA ALA A 2 6.37 -19.88 20.41
C ALA A 2 5.34 -18.91 20.97
N ASP A 3 5.54 -17.61 20.72
CA ASP A 3 4.58 -16.58 21.08
C ASP A 3 3.26 -16.87 20.35
N ALA A 4 2.17 -17.03 21.10
CA ALA A 4 0.91 -17.57 20.61
C ALA A 4 0.08 -16.56 19.78
N ARG A 5 0.62 -15.37 19.53
CA ARG A 5 -0.06 -14.31 18.77
C ARG A 5 0.69 -14.04 17.48
N GLN A 6 0.19 -14.63 16.40
CA GLN A 6 0.70 -14.45 15.04
C GLN A 6 0.07 -13.25 14.32
N VAL A 7 -1.00 -12.68 14.89
CA VAL A 7 -1.79 -11.60 14.28
C VAL A 7 -2.10 -10.53 15.33
N MET A 8 -2.03 -9.28 14.89
CA MET A 8 -2.37 -8.09 15.67
C MET A 8 -3.29 -7.22 14.83
N VAL A 9 -4.38 -6.74 15.42
CA VAL A 9 -5.29 -5.76 14.81
C VAL A 9 -5.08 -4.44 15.54
N ALA A 10 -4.85 -3.39 14.77
CA ALA A 10 -4.43 -2.09 15.29
C ALA A 10 -5.11 -0.97 14.50
N THR A 11 -5.44 0.13 15.19
CA THR A 11 -5.84 1.39 14.56
C THR A 11 -4.61 2.27 14.33
N SER A 12 -4.72 3.33 13.53
CA SER A 12 -3.63 4.27 13.25
C SER A 12 -2.97 4.91 14.49
N GLY A 13 -3.67 4.96 15.63
CA GLY A 13 -3.12 5.40 16.92
C GLY A 13 -2.20 4.40 17.63
N PHE A 14 -2.02 3.20 17.08
CA PHE A 14 -1.23 2.13 17.66
C PHE A 14 0.07 1.91 16.85
N GLY A 15 1.20 1.72 17.53
CA GLY A 15 2.48 1.37 16.88
C GLY A 15 3.71 2.18 17.32
N ALA A 16 3.55 3.27 18.06
CA ALA A 16 4.69 3.96 18.69
C ALA A 16 5.35 3.01 19.72
N GLY A 17 6.63 2.67 19.51
CA GLY A 17 7.40 1.81 20.42
C GLY A 17 7.34 0.30 20.14
N ILE A 18 6.58 -0.16 19.15
CA ILE A 18 6.53 -1.58 18.76
C ILE A 18 7.49 -1.84 17.59
N ASN A 19 8.44 -2.76 17.79
CA ASN A 19 9.46 -3.10 16.80
C ASN A 19 9.58 -4.62 16.65
N TYR A 20 8.69 -5.22 15.85
CA TYR A 20 8.81 -6.61 15.44
C TYR A 20 9.52 -6.66 14.08
N ALA A 21 10.81 -6.98 14.08
CA ALA A 21 11.61 -6.97 12.85
C ALA A 21 11.14 -7.99 11.80
N HIS A 22 10.50 -9.08 12.25
CA HIS A 22 10.08 -10.23 11.44
C HIS A 22 8.61 -10.14 10.97
N LEU A 23 8.04 -8.93 10.88
CA LEU A 23 6.70 -8.73 10.32
C LEU A 23 6.72 -8.97 8.81
N GLN A 24 6.04 -10.02 8.34
CA GLN A 24 6.03 -10.40 6.92
C GLN A 24 4.74 -9.99 6.20
N LEU A 25 3.72 -9.55 6.94
CA LEU A 25 2.44 -9.15 6.38
C LEU A 25 1.89 -7.94 7.12
N VAL A 26 1.54 -6.91 6.35
CA VAL A 26 0.74 -5.77 6.81
C VAL A 26 -0.48 -5.65 5.91
N ILE A 27 -1.66 -5.57 6.53
CA ILE A 27 -2.93 -5.36 5.84
C ILE A 27 -3.50 -4.03 6.33
N SER A 28 -3.74 -3.11 5.38
CA SER A 28 -4.52 -1.90 5.61
C SER A 28 -5.94 -2.12 5.13
N GLU A 29 -6.89 -1.86 6.00
CA GLU A 29 -8.30 -1.84 5.66
C GLU A 29 -8.68 -0.38 5.33
N GLY A 30 -9.13 -0.15 4.10
CA GLY A 30 -9.32 1.16 3.51
C GLY A 30 -8.11 1.67 2.72
N ILE A 31 -8.39 2.51 1.72
CA ILE A 31 -7.36 3.23 0.96
C ILE A 31 -7.10 4.59 1.61
N PRO A 32 -5.82 4.92 1.88
CA PRO A 32 -5.44 6.21 2.47
C PRO A 32 -5.84 7.39 1.57
N ASN A 33 -6.28 8.47 2.20
CA ASN A 33 -6.34 9.78 1.55
C ASN A 33 -4.94 10.40 1.51
N LEU A 34 -4.73 11.42 0.67
CA LEU A 34 -3.46 12.13 0.53
C LEU A 34 -3.00 12.71 1.88
N LYS A 35 -3.92 13.23 2.70
CA LYS A 35 -3.60 13.75 4.05
C LYS A 35 -3.04 12.71 5.02
N GLU A 36 -3.15 11.42 4.70
CA GLU A 36 -2.74 10.30 5.54
C GLU A 36 -1.61 9.47 4.93
N VAL A 37 -1.08 9.86 3.76
CA VAL A 37 -0.02 9.15 3.03
C VAL A 37 1.20 8.85 3.91
N ASN A 38 1.68 9.84 4.66
CA ASN A 38 2.82 9.65 5.54
C ASN A 38 2.54 8.64 6.67
N LYS A 39 1.30 8.63 7.19
CA LYS A 39 0.91 7.69 8.26
C LYS A 39 0.89 6.26 7.76
N ILE A 40 0.26 6.01 6.61
CA ILE A 40 0.19 4.67 6.04
C ILE A 40 1.57 4.20 5.60
N TYR A 41 2.39 5.07 5.02
CA TYR A 41 3.75 4.75 4.59
C TYR A 41 4.61 4.27 5.78
N GLN A 42 4.56 4.99 6.90
CA GLN A 42 5.23 4.57 8.14
C GLN A 42 4.67 3.25 8.72
N GLN A 43 3.38 2.98 8.57
CA GLN A 43 2.77 1.74 9.06
C GLN A 43 3.20 0.54 8.23
N ILE A 44 3.11 0.61 6.90
CA ILE A 44 3.48 -0.47 6.00
C ILE A 44 5.00 -0.72 6.00
N GLY A 45 5.81 0.34 6.19
CA GLY A 45 7.27 0.26 6.31
C GLY A 45 7.79 -0.48 7.56
N ARG A 46 6.90 -0.96 8.43
CA ARG A 46 7.27 -1.84 9.55
C ARG A 46 7.54 -3.27 9.10
N ALA A 47 7.03 -3.66 7.95
CA ALA A 47 7.23 -4.99 7.39
C ALA A 47 8.67 -5.17 6.88
N GLY A 48 9.19 -6.40 6.95
CA GLY A 48 10.46 -6.77 6.29
C GLY A 48 11.71 -6.09 6.86
N ARG A 49 11.69 -5.59 8.10
CA ARG A 49 12.86 -4.93 8.72
C ARG A 49 14.03 -5.88 9.01
N ASP A 50 13.79 -7.19 8.93
CA ASP A 50 14.81 -8.23 8.97
C ASP A 50 15.45 -8.51 7.59
N GLY A 51 15.05 -7.77 6.55
CA GLY A 51 15.55 -7.89 5.19
C GLY A 51 14.92 -9.04 4.40
N LYS A 52 13.96 -9.78 4.97
CA LYS A 52 13.22 -10.81 4.24
C LYS A 52 12.06 -10.18 3.47
N GLU A 53 11.60 -10.90 2.46
CA GLU A 53 10.41 -10.51 1.70
C GLU A 53 9.21 -10.37 2.64
N ALA A 54 8.49 -9.26 2.48
CA ALA A 54 7.26 -8.98 3.17
C ALA A 54 6.20 -8.53 2.16
N ARG A 55 4.93 -8.74 2.53
CA ARG A 55 3.77 -8.40 1.72
C ARG A 55 2.97 -7.29 2.38
N ILE A 56 2.53 -6.35 1.56
CA ILE A 56 1.64 -5.27 1.95
C ILE A 56 0.36 -5.45 1.15
N GLU A 57 -0.78 -5.42 1.83
CA GLU A 57 -2.11 -5.47 1.21
C GLU A 57 -2.88 -4.21 1.60
N LEU A 58 -3.29 -3.43 0.60
CA LEU A 58 -4.25 -2.34 0.77
C LEU A 58 -5.60 -2.85 0.26
N ILE A 59 -6.58 -2.99 1.15
CA ILE A 59 -7.89 -3.55 0.84
C ILE A 59 -8.90 -2.39 0.80
N PRO A 60 -9.46 -2.05 -0.36
CA PRO A 60 -10.45 -0.97 -0.45
C PRO A 60 -11.72 -1.28 0.33
N GLN A 61 -12.26 -0.26 0.99
CA GLN A 61 -13.60 -0.32 1.57
C GLN A 61 -14.67 0.03 0.54
N HIS A 62 -15.93 -0.27 0.86
CA HIS A 62 -17.07 0.17 0.04
C HIS A 62 -17.08 1.69 -0.18
N ILE A 63 -16.58 2.49 0.78
CA ILE A 63 -16.50 3.95 0.64
C ILE A 63 -15.39 4.41 -0.32
N ASP A 64 -14.37 3.58 -0.57
CA ASP A 64 -13.25 3.91 -1.46
C ASP A 64 -13.55 3.63 -2.93
N VAL A 65 -14.59 2.84 -3.21
CA VAL A 65 -15.00 2.53 -4.57
C VAL A 65 -15.92 3.65 -5.06
N PRO A 66 -15.56 4.38 -6.13
CA PRO A 66 -16.46 5.37 -6.72
C PRO A 66 -17.80 4.70 -7.08
N GLN A 67 -18.89 5.16 -6.48
CA GLN A 67 -20.22 4.68 -6.83
C GLN A 67 -20.54 5.14 -8.24
N LEU A 68 -20.93 4.24 -9.15
CA LEU A 68 -21.31 4.59 -10.52
C LEU A 68 -22.66 5.35 -10.55
N ASP A 69 -22.81 6.44 -9.80
CA ASP A 69 -23.94 7.35 -9.90
C ASP A 69 -23.58 8.49 -10.86
N PRO A 70 -24.16 8.53 -12.07
CA PRO A 70 -23.87 9.57 -13.06
C PRO A 70 -24.22 11.00 -12.59
N LYS A 71 -24.90 11.16 -11.45
CA LYS A 71 -25.25 12.47 -10.86
C LYS A 71 -24.28 12.94 -9.80
N GLN A 72 -23.37 12.08 -9.32
CA GLN A 72 -22.33 12.47 -8.39
C GLN A 72 -21.08 12.82 -9.19
N ASP A 73 -20.74 14.11 -9.22
CA ASP A 73 -19.44 14.57 -9.71
C ASP A 73 -18.38 13.94 -8.79
N HIS A 74 -17.63 12.94 -9.27
CA HIS A 74 -16.55 12.25 -8.55
C HIS A 74 -15.32 13.15 -8.31
N LYS A 75 -15.55 14.46 -8.19
CA LYS A 75 -14.54 15.48 -8.01
C LYS A 75 -13.86 15.41 -6.65
N ASP A 76 -14.46 14.67 -5.71
CA ASP A 76 -13.99 14.56 -4.33
C ASP A 76 -12.99 13.40 -4.12
N MET A 77 -12.80 12.50 -5.10
CA MET A 77 -11.76 11.48 -4.96
C MET A 77 -10.39 12.09 -5.29
N GLU A 78 -9.59 12.30 -4.25
CA GLU A 78 -8.23 12.82 -4.36
C GLU A 78 -7.38 11.99 -5.35
N ASP A 79 -6.54 12.68 -6.13
CA ASP A 79 -5.73 12.08 -7.20
C ASP A 79 -4.85 10.92 -6.72
N PHE A 80 -4.29 11.04 -5.51
CA PHE A 80 -3.51 9.97 -4.87
C PHE A 80 -4.31 8.68 -4.67
N LYS A 81 -5.51 8.79 -4.08
CA LYS A 81 -6.40 7.64 -3.86
C LYS A 81 -6.82 7.02 -5.19
N ARG A 82 -7.13 7.85 -6.18
CA ARG A 82 -7.42 7.41 -7.54
C ARG A 82 -6.25 6.66 -8.18
N ALA A 83 -5.02 7.15 -7.97
CA ALA A 83 -3.81 6.54 -8.49
C ALA A 83 -3.52 5.18 -7.84
N LEU A 84 -3.70 5.05 -6.51
CA LEU A 84 -3.57 3.76 -5.80
C LEU A 84 -4.63 2.73 -6.23
N MET A 85 -5.86 3.18 -6.51
CA MET A 85 -6.96 2.32 -6.94
C MET A 85 -6.88 1.90 -8.40
N ASN A 86 -6.06 2.56 -9.20
CA ASN A 86 -5.84 2.19 -10.59
C ASN A 86 -4.91 0.96 -10.67
N LEU A 87 -5.47 -0.18 -11.08
CA LEU A 87 -4.73 -1.45 -11.20
C LEU A 87 -3.61 -1.44 -12.27
N LEU A 88 -3.53 -0.40 -13.09
CA LEU A 88 -2.42 -0.19 -14.02
C LEU A 88 -1.22 0.53 -13.38
N ASN A 89 -1.44 1.23 -12.27
CA ASN A 89 -0.39 1.97 -11.59
C ASN A 89 0.40 1.05 -10.66
N CYS A 90 1.71 1.27 -10.59
CA CYS A 90 2.55 0.63 -9.58
C CYS A 90 2.31 1.32 -8.23
N PRO A 91 1.85 0.63 -7.18
CA PRO A 91 1.62 1.27 -5.88
C PRO A 91 2.89 1.89 -5.30
N ALA A 92 4.06 1.28 -5.52
CA ALA A 92 5.34 1.84 -5.08
C ALA A 92 5.63 3.20 -5.75
N GLN A 93 5.30 3.34 -7.04
CA GLN A 93 5.44 4.62 -7.74
C GLN A 93 4.54 5.69 -7.14
N VAL A 94 3.27 5.35 -6.87
CA VAL A 94 2.32 6.31 -6.29
C VAL A 94 2.79 6.82 -4.93
N PHE A 95 3.40 5.97 -4.09
CA PHE A 95 4.00 6.41 -2.83
C PHE A 95 5.29 7.23 -3.02
N LEU A 96 6.17 6.83 -3.95
CA LEU A 96 7.42 7.54 -4.22
C LEU A 96 7.17 8.96 -4.78
N GLU A 97 6.16 9.11 -5.65
CA GLU A 97 5.81 10.40 -6.22
C GLU A 97 5.32 11.39 -5.14
N GLU A 98 4.56 10.92 -4.16
CA GLU A 98 4.01 11.77 -3.10
C GLU A 98 4.95 12.01 -1.91
N GLU A 99 5.69 10.99 -1.45
CA GLU A 99 6.57 11.12 -0.27
C GLU A 99 8.00 11.56 -0.63
N ASP A 100 8.51 11.14 -1.78
CA ASP A 100 9.92 11.31 -2.17
C ASP A 100 10.10 12.19 -3.43
N GLU A 101 9.02 12.68 -4.05
CA GLU A 101 9.02 13.44 -5.31
C GLU A 101 9.74 12.71 -6.47
N GLU A 102 9.77 11.37 -6.42
CA GLU A 102 10.47 10.52 -7.41
C GLU A 102 9.49 9.74 -8.31
N VAL A 103 9.77 9.72 -9.61
CA VAL A 103 8.98 8.96 -10.60
C VAL A 103 9.70 7.65 -10.94
N GLN A 104 9.64 6.69 -10.02
CA GLN A 104 10.18 5.34 -10.21
C GLN A 104 9.13 4.27 -9.85
N SER A 105 9.18 3.13 -10.52
CA SER A 105 8.28 2.00 -10.23
C SER A 105 9.05 0.85 -9.59
N CYS A 106 8.33 -0.18 -9.12
CA CYS A 106 8.97 -1.39 -8.60
C CYS A 106 9.86 -2.10 -9.63
N GLN A 107 9.73 -1.81 -10.92
CA GLN A 107 10.59 -2.38 -11.97
C GLN A 107 12.00 -1.79 -11.95
N ASN A 108 12.17 -0.58 -11.41
CA ASN A 108 13.48 0.06 -11.26
C ASN A 108 14.34 -0.61 -10.16
N PHE A 109 13.72 -1.38 -9.27
CA PHE A 109 14.36 -2.03 -8.12
C PHE A 109 14.54 -3.53 -8.35
N THR A 110 15.56 -3.91 -9.12
CA THR A 110 15.76 -5.30 -9.60
C THR A 110 16.03 -6.35 -8.50
N SER A 111 16.49 -5.91 -7.33
CA SER A 111 16.73 -6.78 -6.17
C SER A 111 15.46 -7.16 -5.41
N PHE A 112 14.30 -6.60 -5.78
CA PHE A 112 13.05 -6.77 -5.05
C PHE A 112 11.95 -7.40 -5.91
N SER A 113 11.02 -8.09 -5.25
CA SER A 113 9.82 -8.63 -5.89
C SER A 113 8.94 -7.52 -6.47
N TYR A 114 8.42 -7.75 -7.67
CA TYR A 114 7.44 -6.85 -8.28
C TYR A 114 6.10 -6.87 -7.53
N CYS A 115 5.41 -5.72 -7.54
CA CYS A 115 4.03 -5.61 -7.06
C CYS A 115 3.08 -6.47 -7.92
N SER A 116 1.87 -6.74 -7.41
CA SER A 116 0.86 -7.55 -8.12
C SER A 116 0.53 -6.99 -9.51
N GLN A 117 0.49 -5.67 -9.66
CA GLN A 117 0.14 -4.96 -10.89
C GLN A 117 1.25 -5.14 -11.94
N SER A 118 2.51 -4.87 -11.58
CA SER A 118 3.64 -5.06 -12.50
C SER A 118 3.87 -6.53 -12.85
N LYS A 119 3.58 -7.48 -11.94
CA LYS A 119 3.59 -8.93 -12.23
C LYS A 119 2.52 -9.32 -13.25
N GLN A 120 1.35 -8.68 -13.21
CA GLN A 120 0.27 -8.95 -14.17
C GLN A 120 0.60 -8.35 -15.54
N LEU A 121 1.14 -7.14 -15.56
CA LEU A 121 1.55 -6.47 -16.80
C LEU A 121 2.64 -7.27 -17.53
N SER A 122 3.66 -7.77 -16.82
CA SER A 122 4.73 -8.56 -17.42
C SER A 122 4.25 -9.90 -18.00
N ARG A 123 3.20 -10.49 -17.43
CA ARG A 123 2.57 -11.72 -17.97
C ARG A 123 1.76 -11.50 -19.24
N ASN A 124 1.16 -10.32 -19.41
CA ASN A 124 0.30 -10.01 -20.55
C ASN A 124 1.09 -9.53 -21.79
N LEU A 125 2.34 -9.14 -21.61
CA LEU A 125 3.23 -8.61 -22.67
C LEU A 125 4.25 -9.65 -23.19
N GLY A 126 4.22 -10.88 -22.66
CA GLY A 126 5.03 -12.02 -23.13
C GLY A 126 4.17 -13.06 -23.82
#